data_AF-A0A939R9I5-F1
#
_entry.id   AF-A0A939R9I5-F1
#
_cell.length_a   1.000
_cell.length_b   1.000
_cell.length_c   1.000
_cell.angle_alpha   90.00
_cell.angle_beta   90.00
_cell.angle_gamma   90.00
#
_symmetry.space_group_name_H-M   'P 1'
#
loop_
_entity.id
_entity.type
_entity.pdbx_description
1 polymer ?
#
loop_
_entity_poly.entity_id
_entity_poly.type
_entity_poly.pdbx_seq_one_letter_code
_entity_poly.pdbx_strand_id
1 'polypeptide(L)'
;MFDSSVFTIDASNLASRIGQATHYLEEYEKEVQRAQGAAGYVFRNKEDALGRIKMLVEFAPEDERVQALYARAKACVKGGAGNIVTVDPAMTVYLENEENLRKHFADASEKAWNDFLAANAANKLEKNFPVPDFKKYTLEDMKDKIVVLDGIRYPDNQFDGTDGEFIWTGTRSDGMYFLRIDGREWLGPYEAVKRYRRQVDTTMMDVREWSVIGKISGIAYDIPDAGETKAFKPVMAWVVEPIALYVPGHIMGVYDENGDHTGKFIDEDKLEALKEGFYTVKAVPADVTPERLVEIFMYAIKEKNYPLYLDCINPARKENPVQQSLLTYHWDLHQERFHNEYVHANINADKTVIRVLKGYDDQSIDNFFLDDDEQNKIKQAYGEKEEEAIVQTAAFDKNGKQIGSPSSHICKRTGSGRWYIDSYESRF
;
A
#
# COMPACT_ATOMS: atom_id res chain seq x y z
N MET A 1 20.32 8.09 -32.55
CA MET A 1 20.49 9.54 -32.32
C MET A 1 20.45 10.17 -33.70
N PHE A 2 19.51 11.09 -33.92
CA PHE A 2 19.27 11.68 -35.24
C PHE A 2 20.47 12.51 -35.70
N ASP A 3 21.01 12.20 -36.89
CA ASP A 3 22.08 12.97 -37.52
C ASP A 3 21.50 13.87 -38.61
N SER A 4 21.44 15.17 -38.32
CA SER A 4 20.91 16.18 -39.23
C SER A 4 21.77 16.37 -40.49
N SER A 5 23.04 15.93 -40.49
CA SER A 5 23.92 16.05 -41.64
C SER A 5 23.55 15.10 -42.80
N VAL A 6 22.78 14.04 -42.50
CA VAL A 6 22.36 13.01 -43.47
C VAL A 6 20.94 13.26 -44.01
N PHE A 7 20.19 14.21 -43.42
CA PHE A 7 18.81 14.55 -43.81
C PHE A 7 18.73 15.94 -44.42
N THR A 8 19.29 16.10 -45.62
CA THR A 8 19.20 17.34 -46.41
C THR A 8 17.83 17.48 -47.08
N ILE A 9 17.28 18.70 -47.06
CA ILE A 9 15.96 19.02 -47.61
C ILE A 9 16.11 20.12 -48.66
N ASP A 10 15.53 19.88 -49.84
CA ASP A 10 15.37 20.88 -50.90
C ASP A 10 14.04 20.66 -51.63
N ALA A 11 13.68 21.58 -52.53
CA ALA A 11 12.41 21.51 -53.26
C ALA A 11 12.27 20.25 -54.13
N SER A 12 13.38 19.68 -54.62
CA SER A 12 13.37 18.50 -55.50
C SER A 12 13.18 17.19 -54.73
N ASN A 13 13.52 17.17 -53.44
CA ASN A 13 13.46 15.97 -52.61
C ASN A 13 12.40 16.02 -51.49
N LEU A 14 11.69 17.15 -51.34
CA LEU A 14 10.70 17.39 -50.27
C LEU A 14 9.69 16.24 -50.11
N ALA A 15 9.10 15.76 -51.20
CA ALA A 15 8.12 14.66 -51.15
C ALA A 15 8.71 13.35 -50.59
N SER A 16 9.96 13.03 -50.98
CA SER A 16 10.67 11.85 -50.47
C SER A 16 11.00 11.99 -48.98
N ARG A 17 11.39 13.20 -48.54
CA ARG A 17 11.68 13.50 -47.13
C ARG A 17 10.43 13.45 -46.25
N ILE A 18 9.29 13.91 -46.76
CA ILE A 18 7.98 13.73 -46.11
C ILE A 18 7.65 12.24 -45.96
N GLY A 19 7.86 11.43 -47.00
CA GLY A 19 7.66 9.98 -46.94
C GLY A 19 8.53 9.29 -45.88
N GLN A 20 9.82 9.65 -45.82
CA GLN A 20 10.73 9.14 -44.79
C GLN A 20 10.30 9.56 -43.38
N ALA A 21 9.94 10.83 -43.17
CA ALA A 21 9.44 11.30 -41.88
C ALA A 21 8.15 10.59 -41.45
N THR A 22 7.27 10.28 -42.42
CA THR A 22 6.02 9.53 -42.18
C THR A 22 6.31 8.14 -41.64
N HIS A 23 7.24 7.40 -42.27
CA HIS A 23 7.61 6.06 -41.82
C HIS A 23 8.10 6.04 -40.36
N TYR A 24 9.04 6.92 -40.01
CA TYR A 24 9.56 6.99 -38.64
C TYR A 24 8.49 7.44 -37.64
N LEU A 25 7.58 8.34 -38.06
CA LEU A 25 6.46 8.76 -37.22
C LEU A 25 5.48 7.62 -36.96
N GLU A 26 5.15 6.79 -37.95
CA GLU A 26 4.27 5.63 -37.77
C GLU A 26 4.86 4.59 -36.80
N GLU A 27 6.18 4.36 -36.86
CA GLU A 27 6.83 3.48 -35.88
C GLU A 27 6.84 4.10 -34.47
N TYR A 28 7.07 5.41 -34.36
CA TYR A 28 6.95 6.10 -33.08
C TYR A 28 5.51 6.08 -32.53
N GLU A 29 4.50 6.25 -33.39
CA GLU A 29 3.07 6.13 -33.04
C GLU A 29 2.74 4.75 -32.46
N LYS A 30 3.23 3.68 -33.11
CA LYS A 30 3.07 2.30 -32.59
C LYS A 30 3.76 2.12 -31.24
N GLU A 31 4.95 2.69 -31.05
CA GLU A 31 5.64 2.65 -29.77
C GLU A 31 4.87 3.39 -28.67
N VAL A 32 4.31 4.58 -28.97
CA VAL A 32 3.46 5.34 -28.04
C VAL A 32 2.18 4.57 -27.71
N GLN A 33 1.54 3.96 -28.70
CA GLN A 33 0.35 3.14 -28.50
C GLN A 33 0.62 1.91 -27.63
N ARG A 34 1.78 1.27 -27.80
CA ARG A 34 2.22 0.15 -26.94
C ARG A 34 2.57 0.60 -25.53
N ALA A 35 3.21 1.76 -25.39
CA ALA A 35 3.59 2.31 -24.10
C ALA A 35 2.37 2.67 -23.25
N GLN A 36 1.24 3.06 -23.88
CA GLN A 36 0.01 3.46 -23.19
C GLN A 36 0.22 4.52 -22.09
N GLY A 37 1.23 5.37 -22.25
CA GLY A 37 1.60 6.40 -21.28
C GLY A 37 2.49 5.94 -20.12
N ALA A 38 3.02 4.71 -20.16
CA ALA A 38 3.91 4.18 -19.13
C ALA A 38 5.20 5.00 -18.99
N ALA A 39 5.48 5.44 -17.76
CA ALA A 39 6.72 6.13 -17.42
C ALA A 39 7.95 5.22 -17.64
N GLY A 40 9.02 5.77 -18.20
CA GLY A 40 10.29 5.05 -18.41
C GLY A 40 10.38 4.24 -19.71
N TYR A 41 9.34 4.24 -20.55
CA TYR A 41 9.39 3.59 -21.86
C TYR A 41 10.42 4.28 -22.77
N VAL A 42 11.35 3.50 -23.32
CA VAL A 42 12.36 4.01 -24.25
C VAL A 42 11.79 3.95 -25.67
N PHE A 43 11.51 5.12 -26.23
CA PHE A 43 11.05 5.27 -27.61
C PHE A 43 12.24 5.30 -28.57
N ARG A 44 12.45 4.21 -29.31
CA ARG A 44 13.62 4.06 -30.19
C ARG A 44 13.55 5.02 -31.37
N ASN A 45 12.35 5.23 -31.90
CA ASN A 45 12.13 6.02 -33.11
C ASN A 45 11.85 7.51 -32.84
N LYS A 46 11.73 7.92 -31.56
CA LYS A 46 11.35 9.29 -31.17
C LYS A 46 12.29 10.36 -31.74
N GLU A 47 13.59 10.26 -31.47
CA GLU A 47 14.55 11.29 -31.89
C GLU A 47 14.64 11.41 -33.42
N ASP A 48 14.62 10.28 -34.13
CA ASP A 48 14.64 10.27 -35.60
C ASP A 48 13.34 10.81 -36.21
N ALA A 49 12.17 10.45 -35.67
CA ALA A 49 10.89 10.98 -36.13
C ALA A 49 10.79 12.50 -35.89
N LEU A 50 11.06 12.95 -34.66
CA LEU A 50 10.93 14.35 -34.27
C LEU A 50 11.97 15.24 -34.95
N GLY A 51 13.22 14.77 -35.08
CA GLY A 51 14.29 15.50 -35.77
C GLY A 51 13.96 15.76 -37.24
N ARG A 52 13.47 14.75 -37.96
CA ARG A 52 13.06 14.88 -39.37
C ARG A 52 11.89 15.84 -39.55
N ILE A 53 10.88 15.74 -38.70
CA ILE A 53 9.69 16.60 -38.75
C ILE A 53 10.06 18.04 -38.41
N LYS A 54 10.93 18.26 -37.42
CA LYS A 54 11.44 19.60 -37.09
C LYS A 54 12.09 20.25 -38.32
N MET A 55 13.00 19.56 -39.00
CA MET A 55 13.67 20.10 -40.20
C MET A 55 12.68 20.37 -41.33
N LEU A 56 11.65 19.53 -41.52
CA LEU A 56 10.60 19.76 -42.51
C LEU A 56 9.76 21.01 -42.19
N VAL A 57 9.38 21.21 -40.92
CA VAL A 57 8.64 22.39 -40.46
C VAL A 57 9.47 23.67 -40.64
N GLU A 58 10.76 23.62 -40.36
CA GLU A 58 11.67 24.76 -40.56
C GLU A 58 11.85 25.11 -42.05
N PHE A 59 11.87 24.10 -42.94
CA PHE A 59 12.07 24.31 -44.39
C PHE A 59 10.78 24.70 -45.13
N ALA A 60 9.67 24.03 -44.86
CA ALA A 60 8.39 24.21 -45.54
C ALA A 60 7.23 24.34 -44.54
N PRO A 61 7.16 25.44 -43.76
CA PRO A 61 6.17 25.61 -42.70
C PRO A 61 4.74 25.67 -43.21
N GLU A 62 4.51 26.15 -44.43
CA GLU A 62 3.16 26.31 -44.99
C GLU A 62 2.66 25.07 -45.79
N ASP A 63 3.46 23.99 -45.89
CA ASP A 63 3.03 22.77 -46.57
C ASP A 63 2.07 21.97 -45.67
N GLU A 64 0.84 21.74 -46.15
CA GLU A 64 -0.22 21.05 -45.39
C GLU A 64 0.19 19.65 -44.91
N ARG A 65 1.02 18.93 -45.68
CA ARG A 65 1.48 17.58 -45.30
C ARG A 65 2.49 17.64 -44.16
N VAL A 66 3.33 18.67 -44.14
CA VAL A 66 4.28 18.92 -43.05
C VAL A 66 3.53 19.30 -41.78
N GLN A 67 2.50 20.15 -41.89
CA GLN A 67 1.63 20.49 -40.76
C GLN A 67 0.88 19.28 -40.19
N ALA A 68 0.40 18.37 -41.05
CA ALA A 68 -0.23 17.12 -40.62
C ALA A 68 0.75 16.21 -39.86
N LEU A 69 1.99 16.07 -40.33
CA LEU A 69 3.05 15.33 -39.61
C LEU A 69 3.36 15.98 -38.26
N TYR A 70 3.46 17.31 -38.20
CA TYR A 70 3.71 18.03 -36.97
C TYR A 70 2.59 17.84 -35.94
N ALA A 71 1.32 17.91 -36.36
CA ALA A 71 0.18 17.66 -35.49
C ALA A 71 0.18 16.24 -34.89
N ARG A 72 0.45 15.23 -35.73
CA ARG A 72 0.61 13.82 -35.31
C ARG A 72 1.79 13.63 -34.36
N ALA A 73 2.95 14.21 -34.67
CA ALA A 73 4.13 14.17 -33.79
C ALA A 73 3.86 14.83 -32.44
N LYS A 74 3.17 15.96 -32.41
CA LYS A 74 2.72 16.62 -31.18
C LYS A 74 1.82 15.72 -30.35
N ALA A 75 0.88 15.01 -30.99
CA ALA A 75 0.04 14.02 -30.31
C ALA A 75 0.87 12.86 -29.73
N CYS A 76 1.88 12.37 -30.45
CA CYS A 76 2.80 11.33 -29.97
C CYS A 76 3.67 11.79 -28.79
N VAL A 77 4.19 13.01 -28.83
CA VAL A 77 4.95 13.58 -27.71
C VAL A 77 4.08 13.68 -26.46
N LYS A 78 2.82 14.12 -26.61
CA LYS A 78 1.86 14.13 -25.51
C LYS A 78 1.55 12.71 -25.00
N GLY A 79 1.21 11.78 -25.89
CA GLY A 79 0.89 10.40 -25.52
C GLY A 79 2.07 9.65 -24.90
N GLY A 80 3.28 9.87 -25.40
CA GLY A 80 4.51 9.26 -24.89
C GLY A 80 4.98 9.84 -23.55
N ALA A 81 4.53 11.03 -23.17
CA ALA A 81 4.77 11.61 -21.85
C ALA A 81 3.83 11.03 -20.77
N GLY A 82 2.81 10.27 -21.17
CA GLY A 82 1.71 9.83 -20.33
C GLY A 82 0.58 10.86 -20.26
N ASN A 83 -0.60 10.41 -19.82
CA ASN A 83 -1.66 11.37 -19.51
C ASN A 83 -1.22 12.23 -18.33
N ILE A 84 -1.45 13.53 -18.44
CA ILE A 84 -1.24 14.48 -17.36
C ILE A 84 -2.60 15.03 -16.98
N VAL A 85 -2.94 14.88 -15.71
CA VAL A 85 -4.14 15.46 -15.10
C VAL A 85 -3.72 16.54 -14.11
N THR A 86 -4.62 17.46 -13.83
CA THR A 86 -4.45 18.36 -12.68
C THR A 86 -4.87 17.60 -11.42
N VAL A 87 -3.97 17.47 -10.44
CA VAL A 87 -4.31 16.87 -9.14
C VAL A 87 -5.18 17.86 -8.37
N ASP A 88 -6.44 17.49 -8.15
CA ASP A 88 -7.39 18.24 -7.34
C ASP A 88 -7.13 17.98 -5.84
N PRO A 89 -7.30 18.96 -4.93
CA PRO A 89 -7.23 18.72 -3.49
C PRO A 89 -8.03 17.51 -2.98
N ALA A 90 -9.19 17.22 -3.58
CA ALA A 90 -10.00 16.05 -3.23
C ALA A 90 -9.28 14.72 -3.53
N MET A 91 -8.33 14.71 -4.45
CA MET A 91 -7.52 13.52 -4.74
C MET A 91 -6.50 13.22 -3.64
N THR A 92 -6.09 14.20 -2.84
CA THR A 92 -5.02 14.05 -1.83
C THR A 92 -5.48 14.30 -0.40
N VAL A 93 -6.74 14.68 -0.17
CA VAL A 93 -7.28 15.00 1.17
C VAL A 93 -7.06 13.89 2.20
N TYR A 94 -7.08 12.62 1.78
CA TYR A 94 -6.81 11.49 2.67
C TYR A 94 -5.39 11.52 3.27
N LEU A 95 -4.38 12.03 2.54
CA LEU A 95 -3.02 12.18 3.05
C LEU A 95 -2.95 13.26 4.13
N GLU A 96 -3.72 14.34 3.97
CA GLU A 96 -3.83 15.39 4.99
C GLU A 96 -4.55 14.87 6.24
N ASN A 97 -5.61 14.08 6.06
CA ASN A 97 -6.32 13.43 7.17
C ASN A 97 -5.41 12.44 7.92
N GLU A 98 -4.63 11.63 7.20
CA GLU A 98 -3.62 10.72 7.76
C GLU A 98 -2.57 11.50 8.56
N GLU A 99 -2.06 12.61 8.02
CA GLU A 99 -1.10 13.47 8.72
C GLU A 99 -1.66 14.07 10.02
N ASN A 100 -2.92 14.50 9.98
CA ASN A 100 -3.60 15.07 11.15
C ASN A 100 -3.84 14.02 12.24
N LEU A 101 -4.27 12.82 11.86
CA LEU A 101 -4.39 11.70 12.80
C LEU A 101 -3.04 11.33 13.38
N ARG A 102 -2.00 11.21 12.54
CA ARG A 102 -0.64 10.88 12.99
C ARG A 102 -0.15 11.85 14.06
N LYS A 103 -0.31 13.16 13.84
CA LYS A 103 0.05 14.18 14.84
C LYS A 103 -0.73 14.02 16.13
N HIS A 104 -2.05 13.83 16.04
CA HIS A 104 -2.91 13.64 17.21
C HIS A 104 -2.44 12.46 18.08
N PHE A 105 -2.18 11.31 17.46
CA PHE A 105 -1.74 10.10 18.16
C PHE A 105 -0.30 10.18 18.65
N ALA A 106 0.59 10.85 17.91
CA ALA A 106 1.96 11.11 18.35
C ALA A 106 1.98 11.97 19.62
N ASP A 107 1.25 13.09 19.63
CA ASP A 107 1.16 13.99 20.79
C ASP A 107 0.55 13.27 22.00
N ALA A 108 -0.53 12.50 21.79
CA ALA A 108 -1.18 11.73 22.84
C ALA A 108 -0.24 10.63 23.41
N SER A 109 0.51 9.98 22.53
CA SER A 109 1.46 8.92 22.92
C SER A 109 2.67 9.48 23.65
N GLU A 110 3.24 10.60 23.20
CA GLU A 110 4.34 11.26 23.89
C GLU A 110 3.90 11.72 25.28
N LYS A 111 2.70 12.29 25.39
CA LYS A 111 2.13 12.66 26.69
C LYS A 111 1.95 11.44 27.59
N ALA A 112 1.35 10.36 27.08
CA ALA A 112 1.12 9.14 27.86
C ALA A 112 2.44 8.47 28.31
N TRP A 113 3.45 8.46 27.45
CA TRP A 113 4.81 8.01 27.77
C TRP A 113 5.42 8.81 28.91
N ASN A 114 5.40 10.14 28.81
CA ASN A 114 5.97 11.03 29.83
C ASN A 114 5.20 10.94 31.16
N ASP A 115 3.87 10.87 31.11
CA ASP A 115 3.02 10.72 32.30
C ASP A 115 3.30 9.39 33.01
N PHE A 116 3.46 8.28 32.26
CA PHE A 116 3.81 6.98 32.83
C PHE A 116 5.16 7.04 33.54
N LEU A 117 6.17 7.63 32.90
CA LEU A 117 7.50 7.76 33.48
C LEU A 117 7.51 8.66 34.72
N ALA A 118 6.73 9.74 34.73
CA ALA A 118 6.58 10.63 35.88
C ALA A 118 5.88 9.93 37.05
N ALA A 119 4.79 9.20 36.79
CA ALA A 119 4.07 8.43 37.79
C ALA A 119 4.93 7.33 38.43
N ASN A 120 5.89 6.78 37.68
CA ASN A 120 6.79 5.72 38.13
C ASN A 120 8.21 6.20 38.48
N ALA A 121 8.43 7.52 38.64
CA ALA A 121 9.76 8.09 38.84
C ALA A 121 10.54 7.46 40.02
N ALA A 122 9.84 7.13 41.12
CA ALA A 122 10.46 6.49 42.29
C ALA A 122 10.93 5.04 42.06
N ASN A 123 10.31 4.35 41.09
CA ASN A 123 10.61 2.96 40.74
C ASN A 123 11.43 2.83 39.46
N LYS A 124 11.63 3.94 38.74
CA LYS A 124 12.43 4.02 37.53
C LYS A 124 13.92 3.98 37.86
N LEU A 125 14.68 3.22 37.09
CA LEU A 125 16.14 3.24 37.14
C LEU A 125 16.68 4.45 36.37
N GLU A 126 17.45 5.32 37.05
CA GLU A 126 17.96 6.57 36.47
C GLU A 126 19.11 6.37 35.45
N LYS A 127 19.87 5.27 35.54
CA LYS A 127 20.95 4.95 34.58
C LYS A 127 21.47 3.52 34.73
N ASN A 128 21.81 2.90 33.58
CA ASN A 128 22.65 1.71 33.36
C ASN A 128 22.30 0.40 34.08
N PHE A 129 21.74 -0.53 33.29
CA PHE A 129 21.99 -1.99 33.18
C PHE A 129 22.76 -2.75 34.28
N PRO A 130 22.57 -2.58 35.60
CA PRO A 130 23.54 -3.11 36.56
C PRO A 130 23.76 -4.61 36.34
N VAL A 131 25.01 -5.08 36.24
CA VAL A 131 25.25 -6.53 36.11
C VAL A 131 24.62 -7.23 37.32
N PRO A 132 23.79 -8.27 37.14
CA PRO A 132 23.27 -9.05 38.26
C PRO A 132 24.42 -9.51 39.16
N ASP A 133 24.43 -9.06 40.41
CA ASP A 133 25.48 -9.33 41.38
C ASP A 133 24.85 -9.48 42.76
N PHE A 134 24.84 -10.70 43.29
CA PHE A 134 24.27 -11.02 44.61
C PHE A 134 24.86 -10.22 45.78
N LYS A 135 26.00 -9.54 45.59
CA LYS A 135 26.61 -8.66 46.60
C LYS A 135 26.25 -7.18 46.45
N LYS A 136 25.69 -6.76 45.31
CA LYS A 136 25.44 -5.34 44.99
C LYS A 136 24.00 -5.06 44.57
N TYR A 137 23.44 -5.91 43.71
CA TYR A 137 22.11 -5.77 43.12
C TYR A 137 21.43 -7.15 43.14
N THR A 138 20.63 -7.38 44.18
CA THR A 138 19.88 -8.64 44.31
C THR A 138 18.58 -8.57 43.50
N LEU A 139 17.97 -9.74 43.25
CA LEU A 139 16.65 -9.77 42.62
C LEU A 139 15.60 -9.05 43.45
N GLU A 140 15.67 -9.11 44.78
CA GLU A 140 14.72 -8.41 45.65
C GLU A 140 14.80 -6.88 45.51
N ASP A 141 16.00 -6.34 45.27
CA ASP A 141 16.21 -4.89 45.09
C ASP A 141 15.71 -4.38 43.73
N MET A 142 15.77 -5.26 42.72
CA MET A 142 15.56 -4.91 41.31
C MET A 142 14.19 -5.32 40.79
N LYS A 143 13.54 -6.31 41.41
CA LYS A 143 12.22 -6.78 41.00
C LYS A 143 11.22 -5.63 41.04
N ASP A 144 10.36 -5.58 40.03
CA ASP A 144 9.34 -4.55 39.82
C ASP A 144 9.88 -3.14 39.53
N LYS A 145 11.21 -2.94 39.44
CA LYS A 145 11.80 -1.69 38.96
C LYS A 145 11.50 -1.51 37.47
N ILE A 146 11.25 -0.25 37.11
CA ILE A 146 10.95 0.16 35.74
C ILE A 146 12.23 0.54 35.03
N VAL A 147 12.39 0.01 33.82
CA VAL A 147 13.49 0.29 32.92
C VAL A 147 12.94 0.78 31.58
N VAL A 148 13.63 1.75 30.99
CA VAL A 148 13.40 2.21 29.62
C VAL A 148 14.54 1.66 28.75
N LEU A 149 14.19 0.85 27.76
CA LEU A 149 15.12 0.29 26.79
C LEU A 149 14.88 0.96 25.44
N ASP A 150 15.75 1.88 25.07
CA ASP A 150 15.69 2.54 23.76
C ASP A 150 16.50 1.73 22.72
N GLY A 151 16.14 1.89 21.44
CA GLY A 151 16.88 1.28 20.34
C GLY A 151 16.74 -0.24 20.25
N ILE A 152 15.68 -0.81 20.83
CA ILE A 152 15.39 -2.23 20.73
C ILE A 152 15.07 -2.55 19.29
N ARG A 153 15.87 -3.42 18.67
CA ARG A 153 15.64 -3.85 17.30
C ARG A 153 14.96 -5.22 17.27
N TYR A 154 13.90 -5.35 16.49
CA TYR A 154 13.20 -6.63 16.29
C TYR A 154 13.03 -6.88 14.79
N PRO A 155 13.36 -8.08 14.27
CA PRO A 155 13.79 -9.30 14.98
C PRO A 155 15.30 -9.41 15.28
N ASP A 156 16.07 -8.33 15.14
CA ASP A 156 17.50 -8.36 15.48
C ASP A 156 17.73 -8.75 16.95
N ASN A 157 18.84 -9.43 17.26
CA ASN A 157 19.18 -9.86 18.63
C ASN A 157 18.14 -10.77 19.33
N GLN A 158 17.17 -11.31 18.57
CA GLN A 158 16.26 -12.33 19.05
C GLN A 158 17.00 -13.66 19.28
N PHE A 159 16.68 -14.36 20.36
CA PHE A 159 17.19 -15.70 20.64
C PHE A 159 16.23 -16.50 21.52
N ASP A 160 16.27 -17.82 21.34
CA ASP A 160 15.60 -18.76 22.24
C ASP A 160 16.51 -19.05 23.44
N GLY A 161 16.04 -18.64 24.62
CA GLY A 161 16.66 -18.97 25.90
C GLY A 161 16.05 -20.23 26.53
N THR A 162 16.52 -20.58 27.72
CA THR A 162 16.04 -21.76 28.44
C THR A 162 14.56 -21.63 28.86
N ASP A 163 14.14 -20.42 29.24
CA ASP A 163 12.83 -20.14 29.86
C ASP A 163 11.89 -19.28 28.99
N GLY A 164 12.26 -19.02 27.73
CA GLY A 164 11.45 -18.22 26.82
C GLY A 164 12.22 -17.66 25.64
N GLU A 165 11.54 -16.82 24.87
CA GLU A 165 12.10 -16.10 23.73
C GLU A 165 12.40 -14.64 24.11
N PHE A 166 13.59 -14.17 23.75
CA PHE A 166 14.08 -12.87 24.20
C PHE A 166 14.71 -12.05 23.08
N ILE A 167 14.72 -10.73 23.25
CA ILE A 167 15.64 -9.81 22.58
C ILE A 167 16.67 -9.37 23.63
N TRP A 168 17.97 -9.51 23.32
CA TRP A 168 19.00 -8.98 24.21
C TRP A 168 19.41 -7.55 23.85
N THR A 169 19.74 -6.77 24.88
CA THR A 169 20.34 -5.43 24.76
C THR A 169 21.35 -5.17 25.87
N GLY A 170 22.23 -4.19 25.67
CA GLY A 170 23.31 -3.85 26.59
C GLY A 170 24.63 -4.53 26.27
N THR A 171 25.55 -4.55 27.24
CA THR A 171 26.91 -5.08 27.07
C THR A 171 27.29 -5.93 28.28
N ARG A 172 28.27 -6.84 28.14
CA ARG A 172 28.74 -7.63 29.28
C ARG A 172 29.40 -6.80 30.39
N SER A 173 30.00 -5.66 30.04
CA SER A 173 30.70 -4.80 31.00
C SER A 173 29.76 -3.92 31.80
N ASP A 174 28.72 -3.40 31.14
CA ASP A 174 27.78 -2.46 31.75
C ASP A 174 26.53 -3.17 32.27
N GLY A 175 26.30 -4.40 31.80
CA GLY A 175 25.24 -5.37 32.08
C GLY A 175 24.19 -5.45 30.97
N MET A 176 23.41 -6.53 30.99
CA MET A 176 22.53 -6.93 29.90
C MET A 176 21.08 -7.10 30.39
N TYR A 177 20.13 -6.80 29.51
CA TYR A 177 18.73 -7.15 29.68
C TYR A 177 18.32 -8.16 28.62
N PHE A 178 17.52 -9.14 29.03
CA PHE A 178 16.78 -10.03 28.15
C PHE A 178 15.31 -9.61 28.21
N LEU A 179 14.89 -8.88 27.17
CA LEU A 179 13.51 -8.47 27.01
C LEU A 179 12.69 -9.66 26.51
N ARG A 180 11.70 -10.08 27.29
CA ARG A 180 10.85 -11.23 26.98
C ARG A 180 9.84 -10.88 25.87
N ILE A 181 9.73 -11.72 24.85
CA ILE A 181 8.87 -11.46 23.67
C ILE A 181 7.88 -12.59 23.29
N ASP A 182 7.98 -13.75 23.94
CA ASP A 182 7.04 -14.88 23.78
C ASP A 182 5.67 -14.66 24.48
N GLY A 183 5.55 -13.60 25.29
CA GLY A 183 4.38 -13.28 26.10
C GLY A 183 3.37 -12.33 25.45
N ARG A 184 2.17 -12.25 26.05
CA ARG A 184 1.12 -11.31 25.64
C ARG A 184 1.51 -9.85 25.90
N GLU A 185 2.40 -9.65 26.85
CA GLU A 185 3.04 -8.40 27.24
C GLU A 185 3.79 -7.76 26.08
N TRP A 186 4.35 -8.55 25.17
CA TRP A 186 4.98 -8.07 23.93
C TRP A 186 4.00 -8.12 22.76
N LEU A 187 3.35 -9.26 22.55
CA LEU A 187 2.49 -9.49 21.39
C LEU A 187 1.28 -8.54 21.35
N GLY A 188 0.69 -8.21 22.51
CA GLY A 188 -0.45 -7.30 22.61
C GLY A 188 -0.12 -5.89 22.12
N PRO A 189 0.86 -5.19 22.73
CA PRO A 189 1.35 -3.90 22.24
C PRO A 189 1.85 -3.94 20.80
N TYR A 190 2.56 -5.00 20.40
CA TYR A 190 3.09 -5.15 19.04
C TYR A 190 1.97 -5.21 18.00
N GLU A 191 0.94 -6.02 18.24
CA GLU A 191 -0.24 -6.07 17.37
C GLU A 191 -1.04 -4.77 17.41
N ALA A 192 -1.08 -4.06 18.55
CA ALA A 192 -1.69 -2.74 18.62
C ALA A 192 -0.99 -1.71 17.72
N VAL A 193 0.34 -1.68 17.71
CA VAL A 193 1.10 -0.79 16.80
C VAL A 193 0.88 -1.19 15.33
N LYS A 194 0.77 -2.49 15.02
CA LYS A 194 0.38 -2.95 13.68
C LYS A 194 -1.02 -2.50 13.28
N ARG A 195 -1.99 -2.52 14.21
CA ARG A 195 -3.34 -1.98 13.99
C ARG A 195 -3.29 -0.47 13.73
N TYR A 196 -2.52 0.28 14.52
CA TYR A 196 -2.31 1.71 14.31
C TYR A 196 -1.78 2.00 12.90
N ARG A 197 -0.72 1.31 12.47
CA ARG A 197 -0.16 1.44 11.12
C ARG A 197 -1.23 1.32 10.04
N ARG A 198 -2.05 0.26 10.12
CA ARG A 198 -3.08 -0.05 9.11
C ARG A 198 -4.24 0.92 9.09
N GLN A 199 -4.50 1.58 10.20
CA GLN A 199 -5.68 2.43 10.35
C GLN A 199 -5.36 3.93 10.31
N VAL A 200 -4.11 4.29 10.61
CA VAL A 200 -3.66 5.67 10.81
C VAL A 200 -2.42 5.98 9.98
N ASP A 201 -1.28 5.27 10.14
CA ASP A 201 0.01 5.71 9.60
C ASP A 201 0.72 4.66 8.73
N THR A 202 0.68 4.88 7.41
CA THR A 202 1.28 4.00 6.40
C THR A 202 2.80 4.10 6.39
N THR A 203 3.39 5.14 6.97
CA THR A 203 4.86 5.33 6.97
C THR A 203 5.56 4.35 7.92
N MET A 204 4.82 3.68 8.80
CA MET A 204 5.32 2.71 9.79
C MET A 204 5.44 1.26 9.27
N MET A 205 5.60 1.04 7.96
CA MET A 205 5.67 -0.31 7.40
C MET A 205 6.89 -1.13 7.87
N ASP A 206 8.01 -0.48 8.18
CA ASP A 206 9.27 -1.10 8.60
C ASP A 206 9.72 -0.62 9.99
N VAL A 207 8.82 -0.60 10.99
CA VAL A 207 9.24 -0.33 12.36
C VAL A 207 10.15 -1.46 12.85
N ARG A 208 11.44 -1.20 12.83
CA ARG A 208 12.47 -2.10 13.32
C ARG A 208 13.02 -1.70 14.67
N GLU A 209 12.85 -0.44 15.06
CA GLU A 209 13.43 0.11 16.29
C GLU A 209 12.33 0.60 17.22
N TRP A 210 12.44 0.23 18.49
CA TRP A 210 11.42 0.41 19.52
C TRP A 210 12.04 0.99 20.79
N SER A 211 11.30 1.86 21.47
CA SER A 211 11.53 2.21 22.87
C SER A 211 10.57 1.39 23.72
N VAL A 212 11.10 0.66 24.70
CA VAL A 212 10.33 -0.27 25.53
C VAL A 212 10.35 0.20 26.96
N ILE A 213 9.17 0.39 27.54
CA ILE A 213 9.02 0.44 28.99
C ILE A 213 8.82 -0.99 29.45
N GLY A 214 9.68 -1.45 30.35
CA GLY A 214 9.58 -2.78 30.91
C GLY A 214 9.81 -2.81 32.41
N LYS A 215 9.42 -3.93 33.01
CA LYS A 215 9.57 -4.24 34.43
C LYS A 215 10.55 -5.38 34.60
N ILE A 216 11.50 -5.24 35.52
CA ILE A 216 12.40 -6.35 35.85
C ILE A 216 11.61 -7.42 36.62
N SER A 217 11.59 -8.64 36.10
CA SER A 217 10.86 -9.76 36.72
C SER A 217 11.77 -10.87 37.25
N GLY A 218 13.01 -10.98 36.75
CA GLY A 218 13.91 -12.08 37.09
C GLY A 218 15.34 -11.89 36.64
N ILE A 219 16.13 -12.95 36.80
CA ILE A 219 17.50 -13.08 36.28
C ILE A 219 17.52 -14.35 35.44
N ALA A 220 18.15 -14.29 34.26
CA ALA A 220 18.38 -15.43 33.40
C ALA A 220 19.88 -15.61 33.15
N TYR A 221 20.30 -16.86 32.92
CA TYR A 221 21.66 -17.21 32.55
C TYR A 221 21.65 -17.98 31.23
N ASP A 222 21.71 -17.24 30.12
CA ASP A 222 21.56 -17.80 28.78
C ASP A 222 22.66 -17.31 27.83
N ILE A 223 22.69 -17.92 26.64
CA ILE A 223 23.58 -17.51 25.56
C ILE A 223 22.80 -16.63 24.58
N PRO A 224 23.06 -15.30 24.52
CA PRO A 224 22.34 -14.36 23.66
C PRO A 224 22.76 -14.49 22.19
N ASP A 225 22.44 -15.62 21.57
CA ASP A 225 22.83 -15.97 20.21
C ASP A 225 21.72 -16.79 19.53
N ALA A 226 21.26 -16.35 18.37
CA ALA A 226 20.26 -17.04 17.57
C ALA A 226 20.82 -18.30 16.85
N GLY A 227 22.15 -18.41 16.71
CA GLY A 227 22.77 -19.49 15.95
C GLY A 227 22.62 -20.87 16.58
N GLU A 228 22.58 -21.91 15.74
CA GLU A 228 22.65 -23.31 16.19
C GLU A 228 24.02 -23.61 16.84
N THR A 229 25.09 -23.06 16.27
CA THR A 229 26.42 -23.07 16.90
C THR A 229 26.61 -21.78 17.68
N LYS A 230 26.45 -21.86 19.00
CA LYS A 230 26.55 -20.71 19.91
C LYS A 230 27.98 -20.16 19.93
N ALA A 231 28.18 -18.97 19.39
CA ALA A 231 29.46 -18.25 19.40
C ALA A 231 29.68 -17.45 20.70
N PHE A 232 28.59 -17.11 21.39
CA PHE A 232 28.65 -16.41 22.67
C PHE A 232 28.83 -17.37 23.85
N LYS A 233 29.51 -16.89 24.90
CA LYS A 233 29.47 -17.50 26.23
C LYS A 233 28.17 -17.11 26.94
N PRO A 234 27.66 -17.96 27.85
CA PRO A 234 26.50 -17.62 28.65
C PRO A 234 26.74 -16.37 29.52
N VAL A 235 25.70 -15.57 29.71
CA VAL A 235 25.73 -14.31 30.44
C VAL A 235 24.55 -14.25 31.40
N MET A 236 24.78 -13.70 32.61
CA MET A 236 23.68 -13.35 33.50
C MET A 236 23.10 -12.00 33.07
N ALA A 237 21.78 -11.95 32.87
CA ALA A 237 21.06 -10.75 32.49
C ALA A 237 19.77 -10.62 33.31
N TRP A 238 19.28 -9.39 33.45
CA TRP A 238 17.96 -9.13 34.01
C TRP A 238 16.89 -9.46 32.98
N VAL A 239 15.88 -10.22 33.38
CA VAL A 239 14.69 -10.46 32.56
C VAL A 239 13.75 -9.28 32.68
N VAL A 240 13.33 -8.74 31.54
CA VAL A 240 12.43 -7.59 31.45
C VAL A 240 11.14 -8.03 30.79
N GLU A 241 10.03 -7.82 31.49
CA GLU A 241 8.68 -7.97 30.95
C GLU A 241 8.22 -6.62 30.38
N PRO A 242 7.83 -6.56 29.10
CA PRO A 242 7.34 -5.33 28.50
C PRO A 242 6.02 -4.87 29.13
N ILE A 243 5.85 -3.56 29.26
CA ILE A 243 4.59 -2.91 29.65
C ILE A 243 4.03 -2.14 28.46
N ALA A 244 4.91 -1.43 27.75
CA ALA A 244 4.55 -0.62 26.61
C ALA A 244 5.67 -0.62 25.57
N LEU A 245 5.26 -0.55 24.30
CA LEU A 245 6.12 -0.37 23.14
C LEU A 245 5.84 0.99 22.54
N TYR A 246 6.87 1.80 22.35
CA TYR A 246 6.77 3.14 21.83
C TYR A 246 7.62 3.29 20.58
N VAL A 247 7.03 3.89 19.56
CA VAL A 247 7.72 4.36 18.37
C VAL A 247 7.74 5.89 18.44
N PRO A 248 8.90 6.51 18.77
CA PRO A 248 8.99 7.95 18.97
C PRO A 248 8.43 8.76 17.80
N GLY A 249 7.56 9.72 18.10
CA GLY A 249 6.92 10.58 17.09
C GLY A 249 5.74 9.93 16.35
N HIS A 250 5.33 8.71 16.73
CA HIS A 250 4.23 8.00 16.09
C HIS A 250 3.18 7.51 17.08
N ILE A 251 3.48 6.45 17.84
CA ILE A 251 2.46 5.79 18.66
C ILE A 251 3.09 4.98 19.81
N MET A 252 2.35 4.89 20.92
CA MET A 252 2.61 3.94 22.01
C MET A 252 1.52 2.86 22.04
N GLY A 253 1.95 1.59 21.99
CA GLY A 253 1.14 0.42 22.33
C GLY A 253 1.34 0.05 23.80
N VAL A 254 0.26 -0.30 24.50
CA VAL A 254 0.28 -0.70 25.91
C VAL A 254 -0.35 -2.07 26.09
N TYR A 255 0.19 -2.84 27.01
CA TYR A 255 -0.36 -4.12 27.40
C TYR A 255 -1.66 -3.88 28.19
N ASP A 256 -2.70 -4.64 27.89
CA ASP A 256 -3.98 -4.57 28.59
C ASP A 256 -4.53 -5.99 28.74
N GLU A 257 -4.38 -6.55 29.94
CA GLU A 257 -4.80 -7.93 30.26
C GLU A 257 -6.30 -8.17 30.01
N ASN A 258 -7.12 -7.11 30.06
CA ASN A 258 -8.57 -7.19 29.86
C ASN A 258 -9.02 -6.80 28.44
N GLY A 259 -8.09 -6.44 27.54
CA GLY A 259 -8.41 -6.03 26.18
C GLY A 259 -8.64 -7.22 25.23
N ASP A 260 -9.50 -7.03 24.21
CA ASP A 260 -9.86 -8.05 23.20
C ASP A 260 -8.65 -8.70 22.48
N HIS A 261 -7.49 -8.02 22.50
CA HIS A 261 -6.23 -8.47 21.89
C HIS A 261 -5.04 -8.37 22.84
N THR A 262 -5.27 -8.34 24.16
CA THR A 262 -4.23 -8.21 25.20
C THR A 262 -3.36 -6.93 25.09
N GLY A 263 -3.76 -5.96 24.27
CA GLY A 263 -3.07 -4.69 24.12
C GLY A 263 -3.82 -3.72 23.21
N LYS A 264 -3.57 -2.43 23.43
CA LYS A 264 -4.18 -1.32 22.70
C LYS A 264 -3.17 -0.23 22.41
N PHE A 265 -3.40 0.57 21.39
CA PHE A 265 -2.61 1.80 21.22
C PHE A 265 -3.34 2.98 21.89
N ILE A 266 -2.58 4.03 22.22
CA ILE A 266 -3.15 5.21 22.88
C ILE A 266 -4.30 5.78 22.07
N ASP A 267 -5.43 6.01 22.72
CA ASP A 267 -6.66 6.56 22.13
C ASP A 267 -7.27 5.72 20.98
N GLU A 268 -6.99 4.41 20.93
CA GLU A 268 -7.58 3.48 19.94
C GLU A 268 -9.12 3.51 19.94
N ASP A 269 -9.75 3.69 21.10
CA ASP A 269 -11.21 3.81 21.26
C ASP A 269 -11.81 5.08 20.63
N LYS A 270 -10.99 6.12 20.43
CA LYS A 270 -11.43 7.39 19.82
C LYS A 270 -11.28 7.39 18.30
N LEU A 271 -10.53 6.44 17.74
CA LEU A 271 -10.14 6.43 16.34
C LEU A 271 -11.33 6.49 15.38
N GLU A 272 -12.35 5.65 15.59
CA GLU A 272 -13.52 5.63 14.70
C GLU A 272 -14.29 6.95 14.73
N ALA A 273 -14.43 7.57 15.91
CA ALA A 273 -15.07 8.88 16.03
C ALA A 273 -14.28 9.98 15.31
N LEU A 274 -12.95 9.90 15.30
CA LEU A 274 -12.10 10.82 14.54
C LEU A 274 -12.21 10.60 13.02
N LYS A 275 -12.40 9.35 12.57
CA LYS A 275 -12.48 8.99 11.15
C LYS A 275 -13.88 9.14 10.53
N GLU A 276 -14.93 9.19 11.33
CA GLU A 276 -16.33 9.21 10.85
C GLU A 276 -16.63 10.35 9.86
N GLY A 277 -15.92 11.48 9.99
CA GLY A 277 -16.02 12.64 9.10
C GLY A 277 -15.12 12.58 7.85
N PHE A 278 -14.23 11.60 7.75
CA PHE A 278 -13.27 11.47 6.64
C PHE A 278 -13.76 10.55 5.53
N TYR A 279 -14.76 9.71 5.81
CA TYR A 279 -15.25 8.74 4.84
C TYR A 279 -16.09 9.40 3.74
N THR A 280 -15.62 9.35 2.50
CA THR A 280 -16.36 9.83 1.32
C THR A 280 -17.56 8.93 1.03
N VAL A 281 -17.40 7.63 1.25
CA VAL A 281 -18.45 6.62 1.07
C VAL A 281 -18.48 5.73 2.31
N LYS A 282 -19.69 5.40 2.79
CA LYS A 282 -19.88 4.61 4.01
C LYS A 282 -20.42 3.20 3.77
N ALA A 283 -21.03 2.96 2.60
CA ALA A 283 -21.58 1.66 2.22
C ALA A 283 -21.62 1.52 0.71
N VAL A 284 -21.54 0.28 0.22
CA VAL A 284 -21.70 -0.03 -1.22
C VAL A 284 -23.20 -0.15 -1.55
N PRO A 285 -23.74 0.66 -2.48
CA PRO A 285 -25.13 0.56 -2.91
C PRO A 285 -25.48 -0.81 -3.50
N ALA A 286 -26.73 -1.25 -3.38
CA ALA A 286 -27.18 -2.53 -3.91
C ALA A 286 -27.16 -2.59 -5.45
N ASP A 287 -27.41 -1.45 -6.10
CA ASP A 287 -27.46 -1.24 -7.55
C ASP A 287 -26.18 -0.63 -8.12
N VAL A 288 -25.06 -0.71 -7.38
CA VAL A 288 -23.77 -0.14 -7.78
C VAL A 288 -23.33 -0.62 -9.17
N THR A 289 -22.85 0.28 -10.02
CA THR A 289 -22.22 -0.11 -11.30
C THR A 289 -20.79 -0.62 -11.07
N PRO A 290 -20.22 -1.42 -11.99
CA PRO A 290 -18.82 -1.86 -11.87
C PRO A 290 -17.82 -0.71 -11.68
N GLU A 291 -18.01 0.39 -12.40
CA GLU A 291 -17.17 1.59 -12.31
C GLU A 291 -17.25 2.18 -10.92
N ARG A 292 -18.48 2.45 -10.44
CA ARG A 292 -18.68 3.04 -9.12
C ARG A 292 -18.17 2.12 -8.02
N LEU A 293 -18.26 0.80 -8.18
CA LEU A 293 -17.70 -0.17 -7.24
C LEU A 293 -16.17 -0.06 -7.14
N VAL A 294 -15.47 0.02 -8.28
CA VAL A 294 -14.01 0.22 -8.31
C VAL A 294 -13.62 1.56 -7.68
N GLU A 295 -14.45 2.59 -7.87
CA GLU A 295 -14.27 3.89 -7.23
C GLU A 295 -14.39 3.80 -5.70
N ILE A 296 -15.45 3.16 -5.20
CA ILE A 296 -15.68 2.96 -3.77
C ILE A 296 -14.54 2.12 -3.17
N PHE A 297 -14.08 1.10 -3.90
CA PHE A 297 -12.94 0.28 -3.49
C PHE A 297 -11.66 1.11 -3.35
N MET A 298 -11.38 2.01 -4.29
CA MET A 298 -10.26 2.96 -4.18
C MET A 298 -10.40 3.87 -2.95
N TYR A 299 -11.58 4.47 -2.74
CA TYR A 299 -11.81 5.36 -1.59
C TYR A 299 -11.67 4.61 -0.26
N ALA A 300 -12.20 3.39 -0.17
CA ALA A 300 -12.05 2.57 1.03
C ALA A 300 -10.58 2.37 1.41
N ILE A 301 -9.70 2.13 0.42
CA ILE A 301 -8.25 2.00 0.63
C ILE A 301 -7.64 3.33 1.08
N LYS A 302 -7.89 4.41 0.33
CA LYS A 302 -7.32 5.73 0.61
C LYS A 302 -7.69 6.23 2.01
N GLU A 303 -8.93 5.99 2.43
CA GLU A 303 -9.47 6.44 3.72
C GLU A 303 -9.28 5.44 4.85
N LYS A 304 -8.57 4.34 4.58
CA LYS A 304 -8.30 3.26 5.53
C LYS A 304 -9.60 2.69 6.15
N ASN A 305 -10.68 2.61 5.38
CA ASN A 305 -11.96 2.03 5.78
C ASN A 305 -11.97 0.52 5.46
N TYR A 306 -11.36 -0.27 6.34
CA TYR A 306 -11.22 -1.72 6.15
C TYR A 306 -12.57 -2.46 6.05
N PRO A 307 -13.61 -2.14 6.84
CA PRO A 307 -14.93 -2.75 6.67
C PRO A 307 -15.53 -2.52 5.28
N LEU A 308 -15.45 -1.30 4.74
CA LEU A 308 -15.94 -0.99 3.39
C LEU A 308 -15.10 -1.68 2.30
N TYR A 309 -13.77 -1.73 2.48
CA TYR A 309 -12.87 -2.47 1.60
C TYR A 309 -13.27 -3.94 1.50
N LEU A 310 -13.54 -4.57 2.65
CA LEU A 310 -14.04 -5.92 2.68
C LEU A 310 -15.42 -5.98 2.00
N ASP A 311 -16.37 -5.09 2.27
CA ASP A 311 -17.70 -5.13 1.65
C ASP A 311 -17.67 -5.07 0.10
N CYS A 312 -16.71 -4.35 -0.47
CA CYS A 312 -16.51 -4.30 -1.93
C CYS A 312 -16.12 -5.65 -2.55
N ILE A 313 -15.45 -6.52 -1.80
CA ILE A 313 -14.84 -7.75 -2.33
C ILE A 313 -15.83 -8.91 -2.32
N ASN A 314 -15.75 -9.77 -3.32
CA ASN A 314 -16.56 -10.98 -3.45
C ASN A 314 -16.50 -11.84 -2.16
N PRO A 315 -17.63 -12.19 -1.53
CA PRO A 315 -17.65 -13.00 -0.31
C PRO A 315 -16.89 -14.33 -0.42
N ALA A 316 -16.90 -14.97 -1.59
CA ALA A 316 -16.17 -16.22 -1.84
C ALA A 316 -14.64 -16.08 -1.67
N ARG A 317 -14.12 -14.85 -1.69
CA ARG A 317 -12.71 -14.53 -1.47
C ARG A 317 -12.36 -14.34 0.01
N LYS A 318 -13.28 -14.59 0.96
CA LYS A 318 -13.10 -14.30 2.40
C LYS A 318 -13.41 -15.49 3.31
N GLU A 319 -13.71 -16.65 2.74
CA GLU A 319 -14.30 -17.79 3.45
C GLU A 319 -13.34 -18.46 4.43
N ASN A 320 -12.04 -18.39 4.18
CA ASN A 320 -11.04 -19.06 5.02
C ASN A 320 -9.93 -18.13 5.55
N PRO A 321 -9.21 -18.53 6.61
CA PRO A 321 -8.18 -17.69 7.23
C PRO A 321 -7.02 -17.31 6.29
N VAL A 322 -6.64 -18.21 5.36
CA VAL A 322 -5.57 -17.94 4.39
C VAL A 322 -5.98 -16.82 3.44
N GLN A 323 -7.23 -16.86 2.95
CA GLN A 323 -7.81 -15.81 2.12
C GLN A 323 -7.90 -14.48 2.87
N GLN A 324 -8.33 -14.48 4.14
CA GLN A 324 -8.35 -13.26 4.96
C GLN A 324 -6.95 -12.66 5.16
N SER A 325 -5.94 -13.51 5.35
CA SER A 325 -4.55 -13.09 5.42
C SER A 325 -4.08 -12.45 4.10
N LEU A 326 -4.44 -13.04 2.95
CA LEU A 326 -4.11 -12.48 1.63
C LEU A 326 -4.80 -11.14 1.38
N LEU A 327 -6.07 -10.98 1.78
CA LEU A 327 -6.78 -9.70 1.72
C LEU A 327 -6.08 -8.63 2.54
N THR A 328 -5.63 -9.00 3.74
CA THR A 328 -4.90 -8.08 4.62
C THR A 328 -3.54 -7.68 4.03
N TYR A 329 -2.85 -8.63 3.39
CA TYR A 329 -1.61 -8.33 2.67
C TYR A 329 -1.83 -7.33 1.53
N HIS A 330 -2.85 -7.54 0.69
CA HIS A 330 -3.14 -6.63 -0.41
C HIS A 330 -3.69 -5.28 0.04
N TRP A 331 -4.41 -5.25 1.16
CA TRP A 331 -4.81 -4.02 1.84
C TRP A 331 -3.61 -3.16 2.26
N ASP A 332 -2.61 -3.76 2.92
CA ASP A 332 -1.39 -3.08 3.33
C ASP A 332 -0.61 -2.59 2.09
N LEU A 333 -0.50 -3.43 1.05
CA LEU A 333 0.21 -3.11 -0.18
C LEU A 333 -0.45 -1.99 -1.00
N HIS A 334 -1.77 -1.91 -1.03
CA HIS A 334 -2.46 -0.83 -1.75
C HIS A 334 -2.32 0.51 -1.04
N GLN A 335 -2.39 0.54 0.29
CA GLN A 335 -2.12 1.76 1.04
C GLN A 335 -0.70 2.28 0.77
N GLU A 336 0.29 1.39 0.76
CA GLU A 336 1.68 1.75 0.44
C GLU A 336 1.78 2.38 -0.96
N ARG A 337 1.13 1.78 -1.96
CA ARG A 337 1.12 2.32 -3.34
C ARG A 337 0.42 3.68 -3.41
N PHE A 338 -0.70 3.86 -2.71
CA PHE A 338 -1.39 5.15 -2.64
C PHE A 338 -0.60 6.21 -1.86
N HIS A 339 0.34 5.81 -1.01
CA HIS A 339 1.21 6.75 -0.30
C HIS A 339 2.46 7.10 -1.11
N ASN A 340 3.07 6.13 -1.78
CA ASN A 340 4.42 6.24 -2.36
C ASN A 340 4.45 6.33 -3.90
N GLU A 341 3.53 5.67 -4.60
CA GLU A 341 3.58 5.51 -6.06
C GLU A 341 2.60 6.45 -6.80
N TYR A 342 1.34 6.51 -6.35
CA TYR A 342 0.29 7.30 -6.97
C TYR A 342 -0.71 7.83 -5.93
N VAL A 343 -1.40 8.93 -6.20
CA VAL A 343 -2.36 9.55 -5.24
C VAL A 343 -3.82 9.32 -5.63
N HIS A 344 -4.06 8.96 -6.88
CA HIS A 344 -5.40 8.74 -7.43
C HIS A 344 -5.35 7.88 -8.67
N ALA A 345 -6.50 7.30 -9.04
CA ALA A 345 -6.69 6.66 -10.32
C ALA A 345 -8.04 7.02 -10.92
N ASN A 346 -8.05 7.36 -12.21
CA ASN A 346 -9.28 7.64 -12.93
C ASN A 346 -9.85 6.35 -13.51
N ILE A 347 -11.17 6.22 -13.46
CA ILE A 347 -11.89 5.11 -14.10
C ILE A 347 -12.18 5.46 -15.55
N ASN A 348 -11.90 4.53 -16.45
CA ASN A 348 -12.18 4.66 -17.87
C ASN A 348 -13.50 3.94 -18.21
N ALA A 349 -14.62 4.60 -17.92
CA ALA A 349 -15.96 4.03 -18.11
C ALA A 349 -16.25 3.63 -19.57
N ASP A 350 -15.72 4.39 -20.54
CA ASP A 350 -15.90 4.11 -21.98
C ASP A 350 -15.24 2.79 -22.43
N LYS A 351 -14.35 2.22 -21.60
CA LYS A 351 -13.66 0.96 -21.84
C LYS A 351 -14.16 -0.19 -20.98
N THR A 352 -15.17 0.02 -20.14
CA THR A 352 -15.74 -1.09 -19.37
C THR A 352 -16.40 -2.08 -20.32
N VAL A 353 -16.05 -3.36 -20.16
CA VAL A 353 -16.65 -4.45 -20.93
C VAL A 353 -17.35 -5.41 -19.97
N ILE A 354 -18.64 -5.64 -20.18
CA ILE A 354 -19.42 -6.63 -19.44
C ILE A 354 -19.61 -7.86 -20.33
N ARG A 355 -19.41 -9.05 -19.77
CA ARG A 355 -19.55 -10.34 -20.46
C ARG A 355 -20.29 -11.32 -19.57
N VAL A 356 -21.06 -12.20 -20.20
CA VAL A 356 -21.72 -13.31 -19.52
C VAL A 356 -20.75 -14.49 -19.47
N LEU A 357 -20.35 -14.92 -18.27
CA LEU A 357 -19.47 -16.08 -18.07
C LEU A 357 -20.26 -17.39 -18.05
N LYS A 358 -21.46 -17.33 -17.46
CA LYS A 358 -22.37 -18.46 -17.30
C LYS A 358 -23.81 -17.96 -17.37
N GLY A 359 -24.70 -18.81 -17.85
CA GLY A 359 -26.11 -18.47 -18.02
C GLY A 359 -26.43 -17.99 -19.42
N TYR A 360 -27.67 -17.60 -19.65
CA TYR A 360 -28.13 -17.10 -20.93
C TYR A 360 -27.63 -15.66 -21.16
N ASP A 361 -27.06 -15.41 -22.34
CA ASP A 361 -26.60 -14.09 -22.76
C ASP A 361 -27.62 -13.45 -23.71
N ASP A 362 -28.33 -12.44 -23.20
CA ASP A 362 -29.34 -11.70 -23.97
C ASP A 362 -28.72 -10.91 -25.16
N GLN A 363 -27.38 -10.78 -25.23
CA GLN A 363 -26.65 -10.17 -26.34
C GLN A 363 -25.92 -11.17 -27.24
N SER A 364 -26.10 -12.47 -27.04
CA SER A 364 -25.51 -13.49 -27.92
C SER A 364 -26.03 -13.36 -29.34
N ILE A 365 -25.15 -13.61 -30.31
CA ILE A 365 -25.54 -13.73 -31.73
C ILE A 365 -26.56 -14.85 -31.94
N ASP A 366 -26.59 -15.85 -31.05
CA ASP A 366 -27.55 -16.96 -31.10
C ASP A 366 -28.99 -16.46 -31.02
N ASN A 367 -29.24 -15.34 -30.31
CA ASN A 367 -30.58 -14.77 -30.12
C ASN A 367 -31.17 -14.26 -31.44
N PHE A 368 -30.34 -13.93 -32.42
CA PHE A 368 -30.82 -13.60 -33.76
C PHE A 368 -31.51 -14.79 -34.45
N PHE A 369 -31.18 -16.01 -34.06
CA PHE A 369 -31.68 -17.25 -34.67
C PHE A 369 -32.83 -17.90 -33.88
N LEU A 370 -33.19 -17.34 -32.73
CA LEU A 370 -34.15 -17.93 -31.79
C LEU A 370 -35.38 -17.02 -31.65
N ASP A 371 -36.57 -17.61 -31.62
CA ASP A 371 -37.78 -16.86 -31.29
C ASP A 371 -37.92 -16.62 -29.77
N ASP A 372 -38.83 -15.73 -29.36
CA ASP A 372 -38.99 -15.37 -27.94
C ASP A 372 -39.32 -16.59 -27.04
N ASP A 373 -40.02 -17.61 -27.55
CA ASP A 373 -40.36 -18.80 -26.77
C ASP A 373 -39.15 -19.73 -26.61
N GLU A 374 -38.35 -19.90 -27.66
CA GLU A 374 -37.09 -20.64 -27.65
C GLU A 374 -36.07 -19.97 -26.73
N GLN A 375 -35.92 -18.65 -26.82
CA GLN A 375 -35.05 -17.86 -25.94
C GLN A 375 -35.45 -18.04 -24.46
N ASN A 376 -36.75 -17.99 -24.15
CA ASN A 376 -37.25 -18.18 -22.79
C ASN A 376 -36.99 -19.61 -22.26
N LYS A 377 -37.16 -20.64 -23.09
CA LYS A 377 -36.84 -22.04 -22.72
C LYS A 377 -35.36 -22.22 -22.43
N ILE A 378 -34.50 -21.64 -23.27
CA ILE A 378 -33.05 -21.69 -23.09
C ILE A 378 -32.66 -20.94 -21.80
N LYS A 379 -33.23 -19.75 -21.56
CA LYS A 379 -33.00 -18.99 -20.33
C LYS A 379 -33.35 -19.75 -19.07
N GLN A 380 -34.45 -20.51 -19.08
CA GLN A 380 -34.82 -21.40 -17.96
C GLN A 380 -33.85 -22.58 -17.79
N ALA A 381 -33.30 -23.12 -18.88
CA ALA A 381 -32.37 -24.26 -18.84
C ALA A 381 -30.95 -23.90 -18.36
N TYR A 382 -30.47 -22.68 -18.66
CA TYR A 382 -29.10 -22.25 -18.37
C TYR A 382 -28.83 -21.91 -16.90
N GLY A 383 -29.87 -21.86 -16.05
CA GLY A 383 -29.74 -21.57 -14.62
C GLY A 383 -29.36 -20.11 -14.32
N GLU A 384 -28.74 -19.88 -13.17
CA GLU A 384 -28.41 -18.53 -12.71
C GLU A 384 -27.28 -17.89 -13.53
N LYS A 385 -27.49 -16.64 -13.94
CA LYS A 385 -26.55 -15.86 -14.76
C LYS A 385 -25.34 -15.42 -13.93
N GLU A 386 -24.14 -15.57 -14.46
CA GLU A 386 -22.91 -15.01 -13.88
C GLU A 386 -22.29 -14.06 -14.90
N GLU A 387 -22.06 -12.83 -14.47
CA GLU A 387 -21.51 -11.77 -15.30
C GLU A 387 -20.19 -11.25 -14.74
N GLU A 388 -19.29 -10.91 -15.64
CA GLU A 388 -18.00 -10.30 -15.35
C GLU A 388 -17.90 -8.95 -16.03
N ALA A 389 -17.43 -7.95 -15.30
CA ALA A 389 -17.10 -6.64 -15.82
C ALA A 389 -15.60 -6.39 -15.69
N ILE A 390 -14.96 -5.96 -16.79
CA ILE A 390 -13.56 -5.54 -16.81
C ILE A 390 -13.55 -4.01 -16.85
N VAL A 391 -13.18 -3.39 -15.73
CA VAL A 391 -13.09 -1.93 -15.57
C VAL A 391 -11.62 -1.52 -15.67
N GLN A 392 -11.31 -0.53 -16.51
CA GLN A 392 -9.93 -0.01 -16.61
C GLN A 392 -9.72 1.23 -15.76
N THR A 393 -8.57 1.30 -15.10
CA THR A 393 -8.13 2.46 -14.32
C THR A 393 -6.78 2.96 -14.80
N ALA A 394 -6.52 4.25 -14.62
CA ALA A 394 -5.20 4.84 -14.85
C ALA A 394 -4.77 5.60 -13.61
N ALA A 395 -3.68 5.16 -12.97
CA ALA A 395 -3.12 5.80 -11.78
C ALA A 395 -2.26 7.02 -12.11
N PHE A 396 -2.25 8.01 -11.21
CA PHE A 396 -1.51 9.28 -11.35
C PHE A 396 -0.72 9.62 -10.09
N ASP A 397 0.52 10.08 -10.27
CA ASP A 397 1.36 10.57 -9.18
C ASP A 397 0.89 11.93 -8.63
N LYS A 398 1.57 12.41 -7.58
CA LYS A 398 1.30 13.71 -6.96
C LYS A 398 1.47 14.92 -7.89
N ASN A 399 2.14 14.75 -9.04
CA ASN A 399 2.30 15.78 -10.06
C ASN A 399 1.27 15.63 -11.18
N GLY A 400 0.36 14.67 -11.07
CA GLY A 400 -0.68 14.38 -12.04
C GLY A 400 -0.19 13.59 -13.25
N LYS A 401 1.02 13.02 -13.20
CA LYS A 401 1.56 12.21 -14.28
C LYS A 401 1.09 10.77 -14.14
N GLN A 402 0.61 10.18 -15.23
CA GLN A 402 0.21 8.77 -15.25
C GLN A 402 1.38 7.83 -14.90
N ILE A 403 1.10 6.84 -14.07
CA ILE A 403 2.03 5.79 -13.68
C ILE A 403 1.63 4.49 -14.38
N GLY A 404 2.57 3.91 -15.13
CA GLY A 404 2.34 2.65 -15.85
C GLY A 404 1.29 2.74 -16.96
N SER A 405 0.96 1.59 -17.53
CA SER A 405 -0.20 1.44 -18.41
C SER A 405 -1.48 1.28 -17.58
N PRO A 406 -2.67 1.58 -18.13
CA PRO A 406 -3.93 1.34 -17.44
C PRO A 406 -4.04 -0.09 -16.90
N SER A 407 -4.51 -0.22 -15.66
CA SER A 407 -4.75 -1.48 -14.98
C SER A 407 -6.18 -1.96 -15.19
N SER A 408 -6.44 -3.26 -15.05
CA SER A 408 -7.77 -3.84 -15.18
C SER A 408 -8.24 -4.43 -13.85
N HIS A 409 -9.49 -4.10 -13.49
CA HIS A 409 -10.19 -4.62 -12.33
C HIS A 409 -11.37 -5.46 -12.80
N ILE A 410 -11.43 -6.69 -12.29
CA ILE A 410 -12.48 -7.66 -12.57
C ILE A 410 -13.53 -7.55 -11.47
N CYS A 411 -14.76 -7.26 -11.88
CA CYS A 411 -15.93 -7.32 -11.02
C CYS A 411 -16.82 -8.48 -11.44
N LYS A 412 -17.47 -9.14 -10.48
CA LYS A 412 -18.43 -10.22 -10.75
C LYS A 412 -19.77 -9.96 -10.07
N ARG A 413 -20.84 -10.44 -10.70
CA ARG A 413 -22.15 -10.58 -10.06
C ARG A 413 -22.82 -11.88 -10.47
N THR A 414 -23.71 -12.35 -9.62
CA THR A 414 -24.53 -13.52 -9.86
C THR A 414 -26.01 -13.11 -9.83
N GLY A 415 -26.78 -13.57 -10.81
CA GLY A 415 -28.16 -13.20 -11.04
C GLY A 415 -28.34 -11.68 -11.21
N SER A 416 -29.38 -11.15 -10.58
CA SER A 416 -29.62 -9.70 -10.45
C SER A 416 -28.97 -9.10 -9.19
N GLY A 417 -27.98 -9.78 -8.62
CA GLY A 417 -27.28 -9.34 -7.41
C GLY A 417 -26.34 -8.16 -7.63
N ARG A 418 -25.75 -7.69 -6.53
CA ARG A 418 -24.76 -6.61 -6.51
C ARG A 418 -23.46 -7.05 -7.20
N TRP A 419 -22.73 -6.11 -7.80
CA TRP A 419 -21.36 -6.32 -8.26
C TRP A 419 -20.38 -6.40 -7.07
N TYR A 420 -19.34 -7.22 -7.23
CA TYR A 420 -18.24 -7.37 -6.26
C TYR A 420 -16.89 -7.36 -6.96
N ILE A 421 -15.86 -6.81 -6.32
CA ILE A 421 -14.47 -6.90 -6.78
C ILE A 421 -14.00 -8.35 -6.64
N ASP A 422 -13.56 -8.96 -7.73
CA ASP A 422 -12.97 -10.30 -7.74
C ASP A 422 -11.45 -10.28 -7.84
N SER A 423 -10.87 -9.27 -8.49
CA SER A 423 -9.41 -9.06 -8.60
C SER A 423 -8.92 -7.95 -7.64
N TYR A 424 -9.06 -8.17 -6.35
CA TYR A 424 -8.67 -7.19 -5.33
C TYR A 424 -7.15 -6.96 -5.26
N GLU A 425 -6.36 -7.85 -5.85
CA GLU A 425 -4.89 -7.78 -5.94
C GLU A 425 -4.39 -6.78 -6.99
N SER A 426 -5.22 -6.47 -7.99
CA SER A 426 -4.87 -5.60 -9.12
C SER A 426 -4.45 -4.22 -8.65
N ARG A 427 -3.32 -3.72 -9.18
CA ARG A 427 -2.94 -2.31 -9.05
C ARG A 427 -3.98 -1.42 -9.72
N PHE A 428 -4.07 -0.18 -9.27
CA PHE A 428 -4.83 0.87 -9.94
C PHE A 428 -4.10 1.46 -11.15
#